data_AF-V8QWW6-F1
#
_entry.id   AF-V8QWW6-F1
#
_cell.length_a   1.000
_cell.length_b   1.000
_cell.length_c   1.000
_cell.angle_alpha   90.00
_cell.angle_beta   90.00
_cell.angle_gamma   90.00
#
_symmetry.space_group_name_H-M   'P 1'
#
loop_
_entity.id
_entity.type
_entity.pdbx_description
1 polymer ?
#
loop_
_entity_poly.entity_id
_entity_poly.type
_entity_poly.pdbx_seq_one_letter_code
_entity_poly.pdbx_strand_id
1 'polypeptide(L)'
;MDESIPIENDLTGAVANWVDFGHLVLEAAHKLQAVHIDYDRLHRIYIQALYELGLMKGNHSFRICEIAKQYLDFLDRFNTHGKFGSLPSTATDCGHHLSSVLYPGHVSRHPLRHLLFIHWLFGDWPSFWSAYDADRTQSSARQSAAKPRRQSHATGANALVIDLVTQGRSASEVARACCVDVHTVQSWAAKDGIAVCVRRTALRSAIIKSLRQGRSKEWVARQHRVSVQTITRILLTEVDLHEQWREALWQRTRVQARTQWLRNMKSHPTYGNKQLRVLDPAIYAWLYRNDRQWLCENSAAQLPSNHSSRVDWRHRDALLVQQVQGSLLTLCTVYGSNQLTHQALCQEVPALLQYASKLDKLPLTRQLLERCLVRRRTRNTRP
;
A
#
# COMPACT_ATOMS: atom_id res chain seq x y z
N MET A 1 24.42 -19.04 -61.67
CA MET A 1 24.63 -19.88 -60.48
C MET A 1 23.96 -19.15 -59.34
N ASP A 2 22.66 -19.40 -59.20
CA ASP A 2 21.81 -18.84 -58.16
C ASP A 2 21.70 -19.96 -57.13
N GLU A 3 22.55 -19.93 -56.10
CA GLU A 3 22.45 -20.86 -54.98
C GLU A 3 21.22 -20.45 -54.16
N SER A 4 20.05 -20.93 -54.58
CA SER A 4 18.85 -20.89 -53.76
C SER A 4 19.13 -21.71 -52.50
N ILE A 5 19.47 -21.03 -51.41
CA ILE A 5 19.59 -21.64 -50.09
C ILE A 5 18.20 -22.23 -49.78
N PRO A 6 18.07 -23.56 -49.63
CA PRO A 6 16.78 -24.19 -49.37
C PRO A 6 16.19 -23.64 -48.07
N ILE A 7 14.88 -23.31 -48.07
CA ILE A 7 14.17 -22.83 -46.87
C ILE A 7 14.31 -23.85 -45.71
N GLU A 8 14.50 -25.13 -46.05
CA GLU A 8 14.78 -26.20 -45.09
C GLU A 8 16.06 -25.98 -44.25
N ASN A 9 17.09 -25.32 -44.80
CA ASN A 9 18.33 -25.01 -44.07
C ASN A 9 18.16 -23.85 -43.07
N ASP A 10 17.30 -22.87 -43.37
CA ASP A 10 16.95 -21.79 -42.44
C ASP A 10 16.02 -22.29 -41.31
N LEU A 11 15.17 -23.27 -41.61
CA LEU A 11 14.25 -23.86 -40.65
C LEU A 11 14.94 -24.83 -39.68
N THR A 12 15.87 -25.66 -40.15
CA THR A 12 16.43 -26.77 -39.33
C THR A 12 17.16 -26.31 -38.06
N GLY A 13 17.95 -25.24 -38.11
CA GLY A 13 18.65 -24.71 -36.92
C GLY A 13 17.76 -23.89 -35.98
N ALA A 14 16.79 -23.16 -36.52
CA ALA A 14 15.83 -22.40 -35.73
C ALA A 14 14.84 -23.35 -35.04
N VAL A 15 14.30 -24.34 -35.76
CA VAL A 15 13.27 -25.27 -35.29
C VAL A 15 13.73 -26.07 -34.08
N ALA A 16 14.99 -26.48 -34.00
CA ALA A 16 15.52 -27.20 -32.83
C ALA A 16 15.39 -26.37 -31.53
N ASN A 17 15.84 -25.10 -31.54
CA ASN A 17 15.72 -24.21 -30.38
C ASN A 17 14.25 -23.92 -30.03
N TRP A 18 13.39 -23.79 -31.04
CA TRP A 18 11.95 -23.58 -30.85
C TRP A 18 11.23 -24.81 -30.30
N VAL A 19 11.68 -26.02 -30.66
CA VAL A 19 11.14 -27.28 -30.16
C VAL A 19 11.48 -27.44 -28.68
N ASP A 20 12.73 -27.20 -28.29
CA ASP A 20 13.16 -27.26 -26.89
C ASP A 20 12.42 -26.24 -26.02
N PHE A 21 12.32 -24.99 -26.49
CA PHE A 21 11.53 -23.97 -25.79
C PHE A 21 10.03 -24.31 -25.79
N GLY A 22 9.51 -24.90 -26.87
CA GLY A 22 8.13 -25.36 -26.97
C GLY A 22 7.80 -26.46 -25.96
N HIS A 23 8.68 -27.45 -25.82
CA HIS A 23 8.57 -28.47 -24.77
C HIS A 23 8.59 -27.84 -23.38
N LEU A 24 9.49 -26.88 -23.15
CA LEU A 24 9.55 -26.13 -21.89
C LEU A 24 8.24 -25.36 -21.62
N VAL A 25 7.62 -24.71 -22.61
CA VAL A 25 6.34 -24.00 -22.42
C VAL A 25 5.18 -24.97 -22.15
N LEU A 26 5.14 -26.12 -22.82
CA LEU A 26 4.11 -27.14 -22.61
C LEU A 26 4.21 -27.76 -21.21
N GLU A 27 5.41 -28.06 -20.74
CA GLU A 27 5.65 -28.54 -19.37
C GLU A 27 5.30 -27.48 -18.33
N ALA A 28 5.62 -26.20 -18.61
CA ALA A 28 5.21 -25.07 -17.78
C ALA A 28 3.69 -25.06 -17.60
N ALA A 29 2.95 -25.13 -18.71
CA ALA A 29 1.50 -25.01 -18.72
C ALA A 29 0.83 -26.11 -17.88
N HIS A 30 1.32 -27.35 -17.94
CA HIS A 30 0.78 -28.46 -17.15
C HIS A 30 1.02 -28.29 -15.64
N LYS A 31 2.21 -27.82 -15.23
CA LYS A 31 2.55 -27.69 -13.79
C LYS A 31 2.03 -26.40 -13.16
N LEU A 32 2.02 -25.29 -13.90
CA LEU A 32 1.60 -23.98 -13.40
C LEU A 32 0.09 -23.85 -13.16
N GLN A 33 -0.72 -24.74 -13.73
CA GLN A 33 -2.16 -24.83 -13.41
C GLN A 33 -2.43 -25.22 -11.94
N ALA A 34 -1.45 -25.83 -11.26
CA ALA A 34 -1.61 -26.38 -9.91
C ALA A 34 -0.72 -25.71 -8.84
N VAL A 35 0.18 -24.79 -9.20
CA VAL A 35 1.22 -24.28 -8.29
C VAL A 35 1.36 -22.76 -8.40
N HIS A 36 1.32 -22.08 -7.24
CA HIS A 36 1.68 -20.66 -7.14
C HIS A 36 3.19 -20.50 -6.97
N ILE A 37 3.84 -19.73 -7.86
CA ILE A 37 5.26 -19.39 -7.75
C ILE A 37 5.43 -18.17 -6.84
N ASP A 38 6.13 -18.36 -5.72
CA ASP A 38 6.65 -17.27 -4.89
C ASP A 38 7.82 -16.58 -5.60
N TYR A 39 7.64 -15.29 -5.92
CA TYR A 39 8.62 -14.45 -6.59
C TYR A 39 9.88 -14.18 -5.75
N ASP A 40 9.77 -14.07 -4.42
CA ASP A 40 10.95 -13.85 -3.57
C ASP A 40 11.86 -15.08 -3.59
N ARG A 41 11.26 -16.28 -3.66
CA ARG A 41 11.97 -17.55 -3.83
C ARG A 41 12.57 -17.68 -5.22
N LEU A 42 11.79 -17.35 -6.25
CA LEU A 42 12.24 -17.34 -7.63
C LEU A 42 13.51 -16.47 -7.81
N HIS A 43 13.53 -15.27 -7.23
CA HIS A 43 14.67 -14.37 -7.28
C HIS A 43 15.92 -14.96 -6.59
N ARG A 44 15.77 -15.64 -5.44
CA ARG A 44 16.91 -16.28 -4.76
C ARG A 44 17.56 -17.35 -5.63
N ILE A 45 16.75 -18.16 -6.30
CA ILE A 45 17.21 -19.23 -7.17
C ILE A 45 17.91 -18.68 -8.41
N TYR A 46 17.40 -17.58 -8.99
CA TYR A 46 18.10 -16.87 -10.06
C TYR A 46 19.47 -16.35 -9.62
N ILE A 47 19.56 -15.77 -8.42
CA ILE A 47 20.83 -15.28 -7.87
C ILE A 47 21.81 -16.44 -7.69
N GLN A 48 21.33 -17.59 -7.17
CA GLN A 48 22.16 -18.77 -6.99
C GLN A 48 22.68 -19.32 -8.33
N ALA A 49 21.80 -19.47 -9.33
CA ALA A 49 22.22 -19.94 -10.65
C ALA A 49 23.24 -18.99 -11.30
N LEU A 50 23.05 -17.67 -11.17
CA LEU A 50 24.02 -16.68 -11.66
C LEU A 50 25.36 -16.71 -10.90
N TYR A 51 25.33 -17.07 -9.62
CA TYR A 51 26.55 -17.28 -8.84
C TYR A 51 27.34 -18.49 -9.36
N GLU A 52 26.65 -19.62 -9.59
CA GLU A 52 27.24 -20.86 -10.12
C GLU A 52 27.82 -20.65 -11.53
N LEU A 53 27.20 -19.79 -12.34
CA LEU A 53 27.72 -19.36 -13.66
C LEU A 53 28.88 -18.36 -13.58
N GLY A 54 29.31 -17.93 -12.39
CA GLY A 54 30.40 -16.96 -12.23
C GLY A 54 30.05 -15.52 -12.64
N LEU A 55 28.77 -15.23 -12.86
CA LEU A 55 28.26 -13.94 -13.35
C LEU A 55 27.98 -12.94 -12.22
N MET A 56 28.38 -13.29 -10.99
CA MET A 56 28.37 -12.40 -9.84
C MET A 56 29.76 -11.79 -9.58
N LYS A 57 29.75 -10.53 -9.15
CA LYS A 57 30.90 -9.81 -8.60
C LYS A 57 30.83 -9.92 -7.07
N GLY A 58 31.37 -11.00 -6.52
CA GLY A 58 31.23 -11.35 -5.11
C GLY A 58 29.80 -11.74 -4.73
N ASN A 59 29.43 -11.60 -3.45
CA ASN A 59 28.15 -12.12 -2.93
C ASN A 59 26.91 -11.25 -3.23
N HIS A 60 27.09 -10.03 -3.76
CA HIS A 60 26.01 -9.02 -3.75
C HIS A 60 25.87 -8.17 -5.02
N SER A 61 26.75 -8.32 -6.02
CA SER A 61 26.72 -7.50 -7.23
C SER A 61 26.68 -8.38 -8.46
N PHE A 62 25.88 -7.99 -9.46
CA PHE A 62 25.78 -8.70 -10.73
C PHE A 62 26.74 -8.09 -11.75
N ARG A 63 27.38 -8.92 -12.58
CA ARG A 63 28.09 -8.45 -13.77
C ARG A 63 27.07 -8.13 -14.87
N ILE A 64 26.25 -7.10 -14.66
CA ILE A 64 25.05 -6.84 -15.48
C ILE A 64 25.36 -6.71 -16.97
N CYS A 65 26.49 -6.10 -17.34
CA CYS A 65 26.90 -5.97 -18.73
C CYS A 65 27.27 -7.32 -19.36
N GLU A 66 27.80 -8.27 -18.58
CA GLU A 66 28.16 -9.61 -19.02
C GLU A 66 26.91 -10.49 -19.14
N ILE A 67 26.03 -10.44 -18.13
CA ILE A 67 24.71 -11.10 -18.13
C ILE A 67 23.88 -10.61 -19.31
N ALA A 68 23.81 -9.29 -19.53
CA ALA A 68 23.02 -8.71 -20.63
C ALA A 68 23.52 -9.16 -22.00
N LYS A 69 24.84 -9.32 -22.18
CA LYS A 69 25.42 -9.84 -23.43
C LYS A 69 25.08 -11.32 -23.62
N GLN A 70 25.39 -12.17 -22.64
CA GLN A 70 25.14 -13.60 -22.75
C GLN A 70 23.65 -13.94 -22.90
N TYR A 71 22.80 -13.19 -22.22
CA TYR A 71 21.34 -13.34 -22.35
C TYR A 71 20.83 -12.82 -23.70
N LEU A 72 21.41 -11.74 -24.25
CA LEU A 72 21.08 -11.27 -25.59
C LEU A 72 21.50 -12.30 -26.66
N ASP A 73 22.71 -12.86 -26.55
CA ASP A 73 23.20 -13.91 -27.47
C ASP A 73 22.29 -15.15 -27.45
N PHE A 74 21.68 -15.46 -26.29
CA PHE A 74 20.68 -16.49 -26.16
C PHE A 74 19.35 -16.09 -26.82
N LEU A 75 18.87 -14.87 -26.59
CA LEU A 75 17.61 -14.38 -27.17
C LEU A 75 17.67 -14.23 -28.70
N ASP A 76 18.83 -13.89 -29.26
CA ASP A 76 19.02 -13.76 -30.70
C ASP A 76 18.76 -15.07 -31.45
N ARG A 77 18.96 -16.22 -30.78
CA ARG A 77 18.59 -17.56 -31.32
C ARG A 77 17.09 -17.69 -31.57
N PHE A 78 16.28 -17.00 -30.78
CA PHE A 78 14.82 -16.93 -30.89
C PHE A 78 14.32 -15.70 -31.67
N ASN A 79 15.21 -14.78 -32.04
CA ASN A 79 14.84 -13.55 -32.75
C ASN A 79 15.40 -13.51 -34.17
N THR A 80 15.57 -14.67 -34.80
CA THR A 80 16.20 -14.88 -36.11
C THR A 80 15.58 -14.07 -37.25
N HIS A 81 14.34 -13.58 -37.09
CA HIS A 81 13.65 -12.75 -38.10
C HIS A 81 13.10 -11.44 -37.54
N GLY A 82 13.49 -11.01 -36.33
CA GLY A 82 12.99 -9.76 -35.73
C GLY A 82 11.48 -9.75 -35.42
N LYS A 83 10.80 -10.90 -35.50
CA LYS A 83 9.33 -11.00 -35.40
C LYS A 83 8.81 -10.94 -33.97
N PHE A 84 9.69 -11.06 -32.97
CA PHE A 84 9.35 -10.84 -31.56
C PHE A 84 9.74 -9.42 -31.15
N GLY A 85 9.00 -8.41 -31.65
CA GLY A 85 9.26 -7.00 -31.36
C GLY A 85 9.18 -6.60 -29.87
N SER A 86 8.78 -7.53 -28.98
CA SER A 86 8.79 -7.36 -27.53
C SER A 86 10.07 -7.84 -26.83
N LEU A 87 10.95 -8.56 -27.52
CA LEU A 87 12.21 -9.03 -26.97
C LEU A 87 13.32 -7.97 -27.14
N PRO A 88 14.23 -7.83 -26.16
CA PRO A 88 15.37 -6.93 -26.30
C PRO A 88 16.20 -7.28 -27.53
N SER A 89 16.51 -6.29 -28.35
CA SER A 89 17.42 -6.42 -29.51
C SER A 89 18.77 -5.73 -29.28
N THR A 90 18.96 -5.08 -28.12
CA THR A 90 20.20 -4.41 -27.76
C THR A 90 20.61 -4.77 -26.32
N ALA A 91 21.92 -4.74 -26.04
CA ALA A 91 22.46 -5.04 -24.71
C ALA A 91 21.96 -4.04 -23.65
N THR A 92 21.72 -2.79 -24.04
CA THR A 92 21.12 -1.75 -23.19
C THR A 92 19.68 -2.06 -22.81
N ASP A 93 18.85 -2.49 -23.77
CA ASP A 93 17.47 -2.89 -23.51
C ASP A 93 17.40 -4.17 -22.67
N CYS A 94 18.33 -5.11 -22.92
CA CYS A 94 18.51 -6.31 -22.11
C CYS A 94 18.84 -5.97 -20.65
N GLY A 95 19.69 -4.96 -20.41
CA GLY A 95 20.00 -4.46 -19.07
C GLY A 95 18.76 -3.93 -18.33
N HIS A 96 17.92 -3.15 -19.01
CA HIS A 96 16.64 -2.70 -18.44
C HIS A 96 15.69 -3.87 -18.17
N HIS A 97 15.62 -4.83 -19.09
CA HIS A 97 14.81 -6.03 -18.94
C HIS A 97 15.22 -6.87 -17.72
N LEU A 98 16.51 -7.15 -17.57
CA LEU A 98 17.08 -7.90 -16.45
C LEU A 98 16.89 -7.19 -15.12
N SER A 99 16.87 -5.85 -15.12
CA SER A 99 16.60 -5.09 -13.89
C SER A 99 15.22 -5.41 -13.28
N SER A 100 14.24 -5.74 -14.12
CA SER A 100 12.90 -6.15 -13.68
C SER A 100 12.77 -7.63 -13.28
N VAL A 101 13.74 -8.47 -13.66
CA VAL A 101 13.73 -9.91 -13.36
C VAL A 101 14.61 -10.22 -12.14
N LEU A 102 15.70 -9.48 -11.93
CA LEU A 102 16.68 -9.77 -10.89
C LEU A 102 16.45 -8.98 -9.59
N TYR A 103 15.91 -7.76 -9.65
CA TYR A 103 15.77 -6.92 -8.45
C TYR A 103 14.37 -7.06 -7.80
N PRO A 104 14.29 -7.34 -6.49
CA PRO A 104 13.02 -7.58 -5.79
C PRO A 104 12.03 -6.39 -5.80
N GLY A 105 12.52 -5.16 -6.03
CA GLY A 105 11.70 -3.94 -6.03
C GLY A 105 10.92 -3.68 -7.32
N HIS A 106 11.20 -4.43 -8.40
CA HIS A 106 10.65 -4.21 -9.72
C HIS A 106 10.15 -5.51 -10.34
N VAL A 107 9.23 -6.21 -9.69
CA VAL A 107 8.74 -7.53 -10.15
C VAL A 107 8.14 -7.43 -11.56
N SER A 108 8.86 -7.94 -12.56
CA SER A 108 8.28 -8.17 -13.87
C SER A 108 7.24 -9.29 -13.73
N ARG A 109 5.96 -9.00 -13.99
CA ARG A 109 4.91 -10.03 -13.96
C ARG A 109 4.69 -10.69 -15.32
N HIS A 110 5.62 -10.51 -16.25
CA HIS A 110 5.45 -10.97 -17.63
C HIS A 110 5.93 -12.43 -17.77
N PRO A 111 5.04 -13.41 -17.99
CA PRO A 111 5.38 -14.84 -17.92
C PRO A 111 6.48 -15.24 -18.91
N LEU A 112 6.43 -14.72 -20.15
CA LEU A 112 7.42 -15.02 -21.18
C LEU A 112 8.85 -14.67 -20.75
N ARG A 113 9.03 -13.58 -19.99
CA ARG A 113 10.36 -13.13 -19.55
C ARG A 113 10.96 -14.12 -18.57
N HIS A 114 10.14 -14.63 -17.66
CA HIS A 114 10.55 -15.66 -16.72
C HIS A 114 10.79 -17.00 -17.41
N LEU A 115 9.97 -17.39 -18.38
CA LEU A 115 10.16 -18.62 -19.14
C LEU A 115 11.49 -18.62 -19.90
N LEU A 116 11.78 -17.53 -20.61
CA LEU A 116 13.05 -17.38 -21.35
C LEU A 116 14.25 -17.32 -20.40
N PHE A 117 14.11 -16.62 -19.27
CA PHE A 117 15.19 -16.52 -18.29
C PHE A 117 15.45 -17.83 -17.54
N ILE A 118 14.40 -18.61 -17.26
CA ILE A 118 14.52 -19.97 -16.70
C ILE A 118 15.19 -20.89 -17.71
N HIS A 119 14.76 -20.85 -18.97
CA HIS A 119 15.36 -21.66 -20.03
C HIS A 119 16.86 -21.36 -20.19
N TRP A 120 17.23 -20.08 -20.15
CA TRP A 120 18.63 -19.67 -20.23
C TRP A 120 19.47 -20.14 -19.02
N LEU A 121 18.94 -20.04 -17.80
CA LEU A 121 19.70 -20.37 -16.59
C LEU A 121 19.76 -21.88 -16.30
N PHE A 122 18.69 -22.61 -16.55
CA PHE A 122 18.53 -24.01 -16.14
C PHE A 122 18.49 -24.99 -17.30
N GLY A 123 18.31 -24.52 -18.53
CA GLY A 123 18.09 -25.36 -19.71
C GLY A 123 16.69 -25.96 -19.76
N ASP A 124 16.22 -26.58 -18.68
CA ASP A 124 14.94 -27.30 -18.63
C ASP A 124 14.11 -27.02 -17.35
N TRP A 125 12.84 -27.43 -17.38
CA TRP A 125 11.91 -27.30 -16.25
C TRP A 125 12.22 -28.21 -15.06
N PRO A 126 12.62 -29.49 -15.26
CA PRO A 126 12.97 -30.37 -14.14
C PRO A 126 14.12 -29.83 -13.30
N SER A 127 15.17 -29.29 -13.92
CA SER A 127 16.33 -28.69 -13.23
C SER A 127 15.93 -27.46 -12.46
N PHE A 128 15.08 -26.61 -13.04
CA PHE A 128 14.49 -25.48 -12.35
C PHE A 128 13.67 -25.91 -11.12
N TRP A 129 12.74 -26.87 -11.26
CA TRP A 129 11.90 -27.30 -10.13
C TRP A 129 12.70 -27.99 -9.03
N SER A 130 13.74 -28.76 -9.39
CA SER A 130 14.65 -29.35 -8.42
C SER A 130 15.34 -28.28 -7.57
N ALA A 131 15.90 -27.24 -8.21
CA ALA A 131 16.48 -26.10 -7.52
C ALA A 131 15.43 -25.32 -6.73
N TYR A 132 14.23 -25.15 -7.28
CA TYR A 132 13.13 -24.48 -6.63
C TYR A 132 12.77 -25.19 -5.33
N ASP A 133 12.43 -26.47 -5.39
CA ASP A 133 12.00 -27.30 -4.26
C ASP A 133 13.08 -27.52 -3.21
N ALA A 134 14.36 -27.57 -3.61
CA ALA A 134 15.48 -27.58 -2.66
C ALA A 134 15.54 -26.32 -1.78
N ASP A 135 15.18 -25.13 -2.30
CA ASP A 135 15.07 -23.91 -1.47
C ASP A 135 13.92 -24.00 -0.45
N ARG A 136 12.87 -24.81 -0.71
CA ARG A 136 11.76 -25.02 0.24
C ARG A 136 12.23 -25.70 1.52
N THR A 137 12.99 -26.78 1.36
CA THR A 137 13.53 -27.59 2.44
C THR A 137 14.58 -26.81 3.24
N GLN A 138 15.46 -26.08 2.56
CA GLN A 138 16.46 -25.23 3.23
C GLN A 138 15.85 -24.00 3.92
N SER A 139 14.83 -23.38 3.33
CA SER A 139 14.11 -22.26 3.94
C SER A 139 13.30 -22.67 5.17
N SER A 140 12.68 -23.86 5.16
CA SER A 140 11.98 -24.40 6.32
C SER A 140 12.93 -24.68 7.50
N ALA A 141 14.13 -25.21 7.22
CA ALA A 141 15.18 -25.42 8.22
C ALA A 141 15.79 -24.10 8.76
N ARG A 142 15.93 -23.08 7.91
CA ARG A 142 16.38 -21.72 8.31
C ARG A 142 15.34 -20.93 9.10
N GLN A 143 14.04 -21.25 8.98
CA GLN A 143 12.97 -20.56 9.71
C GLN A 143 12.78 -21.05 11.15
N SER A 144 13.20 -22.29 11.45
CA SER A 144 13.27 -22.83 12.82
C SER A 144 14.45 -22.30 13.64
N ALA A 145 15.45 -21.69 13.00
CA ALA A 145 16.44 -20.87 13.69
C ALA A 145 15.91 -19.43 13.75
N ALA A 146 15.70 -18.90 14.96
CA ALA A 146 15.12 -17.58 15.18
C ALA A 146 15.79 -16.50 14.29
N LYS A 147 15.01 -15.92 13.37
CA LYS A 147 15.47 -14.85 12.49
C LYS A 147 15.94 -13.65 13.31
N PRO A 148 17.15 -13.10 13.05
CA PRO A 148 17.42 -11.73 13.43
C PRO A 148 16.43 -10.83 12.68
N ARG A 149 15.80 -9.93 13.43
CA ARG A 149 14.98 -8.82 12.95
C ARG A 149 15.67 -8.16 11.76
N ARG A 150 15.00 -8.11 10.59
CA ARG A 150 15.52 -7.51 9.34
C ARG A 150 16.19 -6.15 9.63
N GLN A 151 17.52 -6.15 9.70
CA GLN A 151 18.34 -4.96 9.52
C GLN A 151 18.70 -4.91 8.03
N SER A 152 18.48 -3.75 7.42
CA SER A 152 18.88 -3.40 6.06
C SER A 152 20.28 -3.93 5.72
N HIS A 153 20.42 -4.64 4.60
CA HIS A 153 21.68 -5.15 4.04
C HIS A 153 22.64 -4.04 3.56
N ALA A 154 22.94 -3.04 4.39
CA ALA A 154 23.83 -1.94 4.07
C ALA A 154 24.87 -1.64 5.17
N THR A 155 25.00 -2.48 6.21
CA THR A 155 25.84 -2.11 7.36
C THR A 155 27.34 -2.27 7.11
N GLY A 156 27.76 -3.20 6.23
CA GLY A 156 29.19 -3.44 5.94
C GLY A 156 29.78 -2.50 4.88
N ALA A 157 29.12 -2.38 3.72
CA ALA A 157 29.61 -1.54 2.62
C ALA A 157 29.52 -0.03 2.95
N ASN A 158 28.51 0.41 3.70
CA ASN A 158 28.38 1.80 4.11
C ASN A 158 29.48 2.17 5.11
N ALA A 159 29.80 1.30 6.08
CA ALA A 159 30.84 1.57 7.07
C ALA A 159 32.22 1.75 6.41
N LEU A 160 32.55 0.92 5.42
CA LEU A 160 33.80 1.04 4.67
C LEU A 160 33.84 2.29 3.77
N VAL A 161 32.70 2.66 3.15
CA VAL A 161 32.59 3.94 2.42
C VAL A 161 32.80 5.14 3.35
N ILE A 162 32.17 5.12 4.54
CA ILE A 162 32.30 6.18 5.53
C ILE A 162 33.74 6.29 6.00
N ASP A 163 34.38 5.18 6.40
CA ASP A 163 35.78 5.15 6.83
C ASP A 163 36.73 5.74 5.78
N LEU A 164 36.62 5.30 4.51
CA LEU A 164 37.46 5.81 3.43
C LEU A 164 37.23 7.30 3.12
N VAL A 165 36.00 7.79 3.26
CA VAL A 165 35.69 9.22 3.11
C VAL A 165 36.27 10.02 4.30
N THR A 166 36.18 9.49 5.51
CA THR A 166 36.75 10.11 6.73
C THR A 166 38.28 10.19 6.66
N GLN A 167 38.92 9.25 5.97
CA GLN A 167 40.36 9.27 5.67
C GLN A 167 40.76 10.32 4.61
N GLY A 168 39.82 11.14 4.11
CA GLY A 168 40.09 12.24 3.18
C GLY A 168 40.19 11.83 1.71
N ARG A 169 39.83 10.58 1.35
CA ARG A 169 39.79 10.16 -0.05
C ARG A 169 38.64 10.83 -0.79
N SER A 170 38.83 11.07 -2.08
CA SER A 170 37.78 11.68 -2.91
C SER A 170 36.59 10.72 -3.11
N ALA A 171 35.37 11.24 -3.20
CA ALA A 171 34.19 10.40 -3.41
C ALA A 171 34.25 9.56 -4.71
N SER A 172 34.93 10.05 -5.74
CA SER A 172 35.17 9.31 -6.98
C SER A 172 36.14 8.14 -6.79
N GLU A 173 37.14 8.30 -5.92
CA GLU A 173 38.07 7.23 -5.56
C GLU A 173 37.39 6.15 -4.73
N VAL A 174 36.62 6.57 -3.72
CA VAL A 174 35.83 5.66 -2.86
C VAL A 174 34.78 4.91 -3.68
N ALA A 175 34.11 5.60 -4.61
CA ALA A 175 33.17 4.97 -5.54
C ALA A 175 33.82 3.85 -6.37
N ARG A 176 35.04 4.09 -6.87
CA ARG A 176 35.80 3.11 -7.65
C ARG A 176 36.25 1.93 -6.80
N ALA A 177 36.73 2.19 -5.58
CA ALA A 177 37.18 1.17 -4.64
C ALA A 177 36.01 0.27 -4.18
N CYS A 178 34.87 0.88 -3.87
CA CYS A 178 33.69 0.19 -3.36
C CYS A 178 32.72 -0.29 -4.46
N CYS A 179 33.03 -0.02 -5.74
CA CYS A 179 32.22 -0.38 -6.91
C CYS A 179 30.76 0.13 -6.83
N VAL A 180 30.57 1.35 -6.33
CA VAL A 180 29.26 2.02 -6.21
C VAL A 180 29.26 3.33 -7.00
N ASP A 181 28.07 3.86 -7.32
CA ASP A 181 27.97 5.17 -7.95
C ASP A 181 28.42 6.31 -7.02
N VAL A 182 29.02 7.36 -7.58
CA VAL A 182 29.52 8.53 -6.81
C VAL A 182 28.40 9.21 -6.02
N HIS A 183 27.18 9.26 -6.57
CA HIS A 183 26.02 9.79 -5.86
C HIS A 183 25.67 8.96 -4.63
N THR A 184 25.78 7.63 -4.72
CA THR A 184 25.51 6.72 -3.61
C THR A 184 26.49 6.99 -2.47
N VAL A 185 27.78 7.13 -2.76
CA VAL A 185 28.82 7.53 -1.78
C VAL A 185 28.47 8.87 -1.14
N GLN A 186 28.17 9.89 -1.95
CA GLN A 186 27.80 11.22 -1.45
C GLN A 186 26.55 11.16 -0.55
N SER A 187 25.57 10.32 -0.89
CA SER A 187 24.33 10.19 -0.12
C SER A 187 24.55 9.49 1.22
N TRP A 188 25.42 8.49 1.27
CA TRP A 188 25.77 7.81 2.51
C TRP A 188 26.59 8.69 3.43
N ALA A 189 27.58 9.40 2.88
CA ALA A 189 28.36 10.37 3.62
C ALA A 189 27.49 11.50 4.19
N ALA A 190 26.60 12.07 3.38
CA ALA A 190 25.71 13.13 3.84
C ALA A 190 24.73 12.65 4.94
N LYS A 191 24.27 11.39 4.87
CA LYS A 191 23.44 10.77 5.91
C LYS A 191 24.19 10.61 7.24
N ASP A 192 25.51 10.44 7.19
CA ASP A 192 26.38 10.34 8.37
C ASP A 192 26.94 11.71 8.83
N GLY A 193 26.41 12.81 8.28
CA GLY A 193 26.85 14.17 8.62
C GLY A 193 28.14 14.62 7.95
N ILE A 194 28.73 13.80 7.07
CA ILE A 194 30.00 14.09 6.40
C ILE A 194 29.75 14.88 5.12
N ALA A 195 30.19 16.13 5.11
CA ALA A 195 30.13 16.99 3.93
C ALA A 195 31.21 16.62 2.91
N VAL A 196 30.86 15.78 1.94
CA VAL A 196 31.71 15.55 0.76
C VAL A 196 31.72 16.81 -0.11
N CYS A 197 32.90 17.29 -0.51
CA CYS A 197 33.07 18.49 -1.33
C CYS A 197 32.23 18.43 -2.63
N VAL A 198 31.06 19.06 -2.62
CA VAL A 198 30.24 19.32 -3.81
C VAL A 198 30.47 20.76 -4.25
N ARG A 199 30.84 20.96 -5.52
CA ARG A 199 30.93 22.29 -6.13
C ARG A 199 29.54 22.96 -6.08
N ARG A 200 29.38 23.96 -5.21
CA ARG A 200 28.12 24.72 -5.08
C ARG A 200 27.99 25.71 -6.23
N THR A 201 27.05 25.48 -7.14
CA THR A 201 26.66 26.45 -8.17
C THR A 201 25.59 27.40 -7.64
N ALA A 202 25.46 28.59 -8.24
CA ALA A 202 24.42 29.56 -7.86
C ALA A 202 23.01 28.96 -7.90
N LEU A 203 22.72 28.13 -8.91
CA LEU A 203 21.46 27.39 -9.04
C LEU A 203 21.23 26.44 -7.85
N ARG A 204 22.25 25.68 -7.45
CA ARG A 204 22.15 24.74 -6.31
C ARG A 204 21.82 25.51 -5.03
N SER A 205 22.47 26.64 -4.78
CA SER A 205 22.18 27.49 -3.62
C SER A 205 20.74 28.02 -3.62
N ALA A 206 20.22 28.42 -4.78
CA ALA A 206 18.83 28.87 -4.91
C ALA A 206 17.80 27.75 -4.64
N ILE A 207 18.09 26.53 -5.10
CA ILE A 207 17.27 25.33 -4.81
C ILE A 207 17.28 25.03 -3.31
N ILE A 208 18.46 25.01 -2.67
CA ILE A 208 18.59 24.77 -1.22
C ILE A 208 17.78 25.79 -0.42
N LYS A 209 17.84 27.07 -0.79
CA LYS A 209 17.05 28.14 -0.15
C LYS A 209 15.55 27.88 -0.27
N SER A 210 15.08 27.45 -1.44
CA SER A 210 13.66 27.14 -1.68
C SER A 210 13.18 25.91 -0.90
N LEU A 211 14.04 24.88 -0.76
CA LEU A 211 13.75 23.69 0.04
C LEU A 211 13.70 24.01 1.53
N ARG A 212 14.63 24.81 2.05
CA ARG A 212 14.58 25.27 3.46
C ARG A 212 13.32 26.06 3.82
N GLN A 213 12.65 26.65 2.84
CA GLN A 213 11.35 27.32 3.03
C GLN A 213 10.14 26.36 3.03
N GLY A 214 10.37 25.04 2.95
CA GLY A 214 9.30 24.03 2.97
C GLY A 214 8.48 23.97 1.69
N ARG A 215 9.06 24.33 0.53
CA ARG A 215 8.40 24.20 -0.77
C ARG A 215 8.38 22.74 -1.22
N SER A 216 7.33 22.31 -1.94
CA SER A 216 7.25 20.94 -2.46
C SER A 216 8.30 20.69 -3.56
N LYS A 217 8.70 19.43 -3.74
CA LYS A 217 9.71 19.07 -4.76
C LYS A 217 9.24 19.45 -6.16
N GLU A 218 7.96 19.28 -6.43
CA GLU A 218 7.31 19.56 -7.72
C GLU A 218 7.30 21.06 -8.00
N TRP A 219 7.05 21.89 -6.98
CA TRP A 219 7.09 23.33 -7.13
C TRP A 219 8.52 23.82 -7.40
N VAL A 220 9.49 23.33 -6.62
CA VAL A 220 10.91 23.69 -6.79
C VAL A 220 11.42 23.22 -8.16
N ALA A 221 11.00 22.05 -8.65
CA ALA A 221 11.34 21.53 -9.98
C ALA A 221 10.90 22.49 -11.08
N ARG A 222 9.62 22.90 -11.03
CA ARG A 222 9.03 23.82 -12.01
C ARG A 222 9.68 25.20 -11.98
N GLN A 223 9.92 25.75 -10.78
CA GLN A 223 10.49 27.09 -10.62
C GLN A 223 11.93 27.19 -11.13
N HIS A 224 12.75 26.19 -10.82
CA HIS A 224 14.17 26.17 -11.21
C HIS A 224 14.41 25.46 -12.55
N ARG A 225 13.35 25.01 -13.24
CA ARG A 225 13.40 24.28 -14.52
C ARG A 225 14.31 23.05 -14.47
N VAL A 226 14.24 22.30 -13.39
CA VAL A 226 15.02 21.06 -13.16
C VAL A 226 14.11 19.87 -12.95
N SER A 227 14.63 18.67 -13.15
CA SER A 227 13.89 17.44 -12.86
C SER A 227 13.70 17.25 -11.34
N VAL A 228 12.62 16.56 -10.95
CA VAL A 228 12.39 16.14 -9.55
C VAL A 228 13.53 15.23 -9.04
N GLN A 229 14.14 14.46 -9.94
CA GLN A 229 15.30 13.62 -9.63
C GLN A 229 16.52 14.46 -9.22
N THR A 230 16.78 15.57 -9.90
CA THR A 230 17.84 16.51 -9.54
C THR A 230 17.66 17.05 -8.12
N ILE A 231 16.42 17.39 -7.74
CA ILE A 231 16.10 17.87 -6.39
C ILE A 231 16.28 16.76 -5.36
N THR A 232 15.80 15.55 -5.66
CA THR A 232 15.98 14.39 -4.77
C THR A 232 17.46 14.11 -4.52
N ARG A 233 18.30 14.22 -5.55
CA ARG A 233 19.75 14.10 -5.44
C ARG A 233 20.37 15.23 -4.60
N ILE A 234 19.91 16.48 -4.72
CA ILE A 234 20.36 17.57 -3.83
C ILE A 234 19.96 17.29 -2.38
N LEU A 235 18.72 16.86 -2.13
CA LEU A 235 18.24 16.52 -0.78
C LEU A 235 19.05 15.39 -0.11
N LEU A 236 19.50 14.41 -0.90
CA LEU A 236 20.25 13.26 -0.39
C LEU A 236 21.75 13.53 -0.23
N THR A 237 22.30 14.58 -0.87
CA THR A 237 23.74 14.88 -0.85
C THR A 237 24.12 16.07 0.02
N GLU A 238 23.15 16.91 0.41
CA GLU A 238 23.37 17.98 1.40
C GLU A 238 23.08 17.45 2.81
N VAL A 239 24.05 17.62 3.70
CA VAL A 239 23.91 17.30 5.12
C VAL A 239 22.73 18.07 5.72
N ASP A 240 21.90 17.37 6.50
CA ASP A 240 20.70 17.84 7.21
C ASP A 240 19.60 18.50 6.37
N LEU A 241 19.81 18.71 5.07
CA LEU A 241 18.83 19.42 4.23
C LEU A 241 17.52 18.65 4.11
N HIS A 242 17.58 17.33 4.08
CA HIS A 242 16.39 16.49 3.99
C HIS A 242 15.49 16.66 5.22
N GLU A 243 16.08 16.69 6.41
CA GLU A 243 15.34 16.87 7.67
C GLU A 243 14.82 18.30 7.81
N GLN A 244 15.65 19.30 7.52
CA GLN A 244 15.24 20.71 7.49
C GLN A 244 14.07 20.96 6.53
N TRP A 245 14.14 20.37 5.32
CA TRP A 245 13.06 20.47 4.34
C TRP A 245 11.79 19.77 4.83
N ARG A 246 11.89 18.57 5.42
CA ARG A 246 10.75 17.84 5.97
C ARG A 246 10.05 18.61 7.08
N GLU A 247 10.81 19.17 8.01
CA GLU A 247 10.27 19.97 9.10
C GLU A 247 9.60 21.24 8.56
N ALA A 248 10.26 21.98 7.68
CA ALA A 248 9.69 23.17 7.06
C ALA A 248 8.42 22.88 6.25
N LEU A 249 8.41 21.77 5.50
CA LEU A 249 7.22 21.32 4.77
C LEU A 249 6.09 20.94 5.72
N TRP A 250 6.40 20.24 6.81
CA TRP A 250 5.43 19.86 7.83
C TRP A 250 4.79 21.09 8.47
N GLN A 251 5.59 22.06 8.91
CA GLN A 251 5.10 23.31 9.49
C GLN A 251 4.25 24.10 8.50
N ARG A 252 4.68 24.20 7.23
CA ARG A 252 3.94 24.90 6.19
C ARG A 252 2.58 24.24 5.93
N THR A 253 2.56 22.92 5.81
CA THR A 253 1.33 22.15 5.57
C THR A 253 0.39 22.27 6.77
N ARG A 254 0.94 22.25 7.99
CA ARG A 254 0.20 22.46 9.24
C ARG A 254 -0.46 23.83 9.28
N VAL A 255 0.29 24.90 9.03
CA VAL A 255 -0.25 26.26 8.98
C VAL A 255 -1.33 26.38 7.91
N GLN A 256 -1.10 25.82 6.71
CA GLN A 256 -2.07 25.85 5.62
C GLN A 256 -3.37 25.13 6.00
N ALA A 257 -3.27 23.92 6.57
CA ALA A 257 -4.42 23.13 6.97
C ALA A 257 -5.21 23.82 8.09
N ARG A 258 -4.53 24.36 9.11
CA ARG A 258 -5.14 25.16 10.18
C ARG A 258 -5.87 26.39 9.62
N THR A 259 -5.21 27.13 8.73
CA THR A 259 -5.79 28.33 8.12
C THR A 259 -7.02 28.02 7.29
N GLN A 260 -6.98 26.95 6.49
CA GLN A 260 -8.11 26.50 5.69
C GLN A 260 -9.28 26.04 6.58
N TRP A 261 -8.99 25.31 7.66
CA TRP A 261 -10.01 24.91 8.62
C TRP A 261 -10.68 26.11 9.30
N LEU A 262 -9.90 27.07 9.81
CA LEU A 262 -10.42 28.30 10.40
C LEU A 262 -11.20 29.15 9.38
N ARG A 263 -10.80 29.15 8.11
CA ARG A 263 -11.53 29.84 7.04
C ARG A 263 -12.91 29.21 6.83
N ASN A 264 -12.98 27.89 6.75
CA ASN A 264 -14.23 27.15 6.60
C ASN A 264 -15.17 27.39 7.81
N MET A 265 -14.62 27.50 9.02
CA MET A 265 -15.40 27.87 10.20
C MET A 265 -15.94 29.30 10.11
N LYS A 266 -15.13 30.27 9.70
CA LYS A 266 -15.55 31.67 9.54
C LYS A 266 -16.59 31.86 8.45
N SER A 267 -16.49 31.12 7.34
CA SER A 267 -17.45 31.23 6.23
C SER A 267 -18.78 30.53 6.53
N HIS A 268 -18.81 29.60 7.49
CA HIS A 268 -20.03 28.87 7.88
C HIS A 268 -20.23 28.84 9.41
N PRO A 269 -20.59 29.96 10.05
CA PRO A 269 -20.73 30.05 11.51
C PRO A 269 -21.81 29.13 12.10
N THR A 270 -22.79 28.70 11.28
CA THR A 270 -23.88 27.82 11.69
C THR A 270 -23.55 26.33 11.57
N TYR A 271 -22.39 25.98 11.01
CA TYR A 271 -22.05 24.59 10.74
C TYR A 271 -21.44 23.89 11.95
N GLY A 272 -22.00 22.72 12.26
CA GLY A 272 -21.43 21.81 13.23
C GLY A 272 -20.13 21.15 12.77
N ASN A 273 -19.33 20.62 13.69
CA ASN A 273 -18.10 19.85 13.36
C ASN A 273 -18.34 18.72 12.34
N LYS A 274 -19.52 18.08 12.37
CA LYS A 274 -19.91 17.04 11.40
C LYS A 274 -20.08 17.63 9.98
N GLN A 275 -20.64 18.82 9.86
CA GLN A 275 -20.87 19.49 8.57
C GLN A 275 -19.55 20.04 8.02
N LEU A 276 -18.69 20.62 8.86
CA LEU A 276 -17.35 21.07 8.46
C LEU A 276 -16.45 19.93 7.97
N ARG A 277 -16.57 18.75 8.58
CA ARG A 277 -15.88 17.54 8.11
C ARG A 277 -16.33 17.13 6.70
N VAL A 278 -17.61 17.28 6.38
CA VAL A 278 -18.14 16.96 5.05
C VAL A 278 -17.74 18.01 4.03
N LEU A 279 -17.66 19.28 4.44
CA LEU A 279 -17.26 20.40 3.59
C LEU A 279 -15.82 20.26 3.08
N ASP A 280 -14.88 19.87 3.95
CA ASP A 280 -13.49 19.66 3.56
C ASP A 280 -12.90 18.38 4.19
N PRO A 281 -13.19 17.21 3.59
CA PRO A 281 -12.76 15.92 4.12
C PRO A 281 -11.23 15.77 4.12
N ALA A 282 -10.55 16.38 3.14
CA ALA A 282 -9.12 16.28 2.96
C ALA A 282 -8.37 17.00 4.10
N ILE A 283 -8.76 18.25 4.39
CA ILE A 283 -8.16 19.03 5.48
C ILE A 283 -8.46 18.41 6.84
N TYR A 284 -9.70 17.97 7.07
CA TYR A 284 -10.06 17.28 8.31
C TYR A 284 -9.21 16.02 8.51
N ALA A 285 -9.11 15.17 7.49
CA ALA A 285 -8.36 13.92 7.58
C ALA A 285 -6.85 14.15 7.73
N TRP A 286 -6.31 15.26 7.20
CA TRP A 286 -4.92 15.65 7.43
C TRP A 286 -4.69 16.11 8.87
N LEU A 287 -5.51 17.04 9.37
CA LEU A 287 -5.42 17.55 10.75
C LEU A 287 -5.64 16.45 11.78
N TYR A 288 -6.59 15.54 11.56
CA TYR A 288 -6.85 14.42 12.46
C TYR A 288 -5.64 13.49 12.60
N ARG A 289 -4.88 13.26 11.52
CA ARG A 289 -3.70 12.38 11.55
C ARG A 289 -2.44 13.06 12.06
N ASN A 290 -2.29 14.36 11.83
CA ASN A 290 -1.04 15.09 12.04
C ASN A 290 -1.07 16.14 13.17
N ASP A 291 -2.26 16.61 13.56
CA ASP A 291 -2.44 17.73 14.51
C ASP A 291 -3.77 17.63 15.27
N ARG A 292 -4.03 16.43 15.82
CA ARG A 292 -5.31 16.07 16.42
C ARG A 292 -5.69 16.94 17.62
N GLN A 293 -4.70 17.25 18.47
CA GLN A 293 -4.93 18.06 19.66
C GLN A 293 -5.48 19.44 19.28
N TRP A 294 -4.80 20.13 18.35
CA TRP A 294 -5.26 21.43 17.86
C TRP A 294 -6.65 21.36 17.24
N LEU A 295 -6.93 20.30 16.46
CA LEU A 295 -8.25 20.10 15.87
C LEU A 295 -9.32 19.96 16.97
N CYS A 296 -9.08 19.16 18.01
CA CYS A 296 -10.02 18.99 19.12
C CYS A 296 -10.28 20.30 19.88
N GLU A 297 -9.24 21.05 20.22
CA GLU A 297 -9.34 22.35 20.91
C GLU A 297 -10.15 23.37 20.10
N ASN A 298 -9.91 23.46 18.79
CA ASN A 298 -10.59 24.41 17.91
C ASN A 298 -11.99 23.94 17.48
N SER A 299 -12.30 22.66 17.63
CA SER A 299 -13.63 22.09 17.32
C SER A 299 -14.58 22.12 18.52
N ALA A 300 -14.06 21.92 19.74
CA ALA A 300 -14.86 21.86 20.97
C ALA A 300 -15.35 23.22 21.45
N ALA A 301 -14.61 24.29 21.13
CA ALA A 301 -14.90 25.65 21.62
C ALA A 301 -16.11 26.34 20.96
N GLN A 302 -16.79 25.74 19.97
CA GLN A 302 -17.74 26.46 19.11
C GLN A 302 -19.15 25.87 19.01
N LEU A 303 -19.44 24.71 19.61
CA LEU A 303 -20.81 24.19 19.65
C LEU A 303 -21.15 23.77 21.08
N PRO A 304 -22.20 24.33 21.71
CA PRO A 304 -22.78 23.67 22.86
C PRO A 304 -23.13 22.26 22.42
N SER A 305 -22.45 21.28 23.04
CA SER A 305 -22.72 19.87 22.86
C SER A 305 -24.21 19.67 23.07
N ASN A 306 -24.94 19.41 21.98
CA ASN A 306 -26.36 19.08 22.04
C ASN A 306 -26.43 17.65 22.59
N HIS A 307 -26.14 17.50 23.88
CA HIS A 307 -26.42 16.28 24.61
C HIS A 307 -27.90 16.02 24.42
N SER A 308 -28.19 14.91 23.73
CA SER A 308 -29.54 14.43 23.45
C SER A 308 -30.44 14.73 24.64
N SER A 309 -31.42 15.59 24.43
CA SER A 309 -32.38 16.04 25.43
C SER A 309 -32.79 14.86 26.31
N ARG A 310 -32.53 15.00 27.61
CA ARG A 310 -32.98 14.13 28.71
C ARG A 310 -34.42 13.69 28.39
N VAL A 311 -34.57 12.46 27.89
CA VAL A 311 -35.87 11.97 27.42
C VAL A 311 -36.83 11.94 28.62
N ASP A 312 -37.87 12.77 28.58
CA ASP A 312 -38.90 12.77 29.62
C ASP A 312 -39.81 11.55 29.45
N TRP A 313 -39.44 10.49 30.17
CA TRP A 313 -40.18 9.22 30.18
C TRP A 313 -41.57 9.37 30.80
N ARG A 314 -41.78 10.32 31.73
CA ARG A 314 -43.08 10.52 32.38
C ARG A 314 -44.11 11.08 31.40
N HIS A 315 -43.72 12.09 30.63
CA HIS A 315 -44.61 12.65 29.61
C HIS A 315 -44.94 11.62 28.51
N ARG A 316 -43.95 10.81 28.09
CA ARG A 316 -44.18 9.72 27.14
C ARG A 316 -45.11 8.63 27.67
N ASP A 317 -44.99 8.26 28.94
CA ASP A 317 -45.86 7.28 29.57
C ASP A 317 -47.32 7.76 29.62
N ALA A 318 -47.55 9.04 29.95
CA ALA A 318 -48.88 9.63 29.94
C ALA A 318 -49.54 9.63 28.54
N LEU A 319 -48.78 9.98 27.49
CA LEU A 319 -49.29 9.97 26.12
C LEU A 319 -49.64 8.55 25.64
N LEU A 320 -48.80 7.56 25.97
CA LEU A 320 -49.07 6.17 25.62
C LEU A 320 -50.30 5.63 26.34
N VAL A 321 -50.49 5.96 27.62
CA VAL A 321 -51.73 5.61 28.35
C VAL A 321 -52.96 6.18 27.65
N GLN A 322 -52.93 7.44 27.22
CA GLN A 322 -54.04 8.07 26.52
C GLN A 322 -54.35 7.36 25.18
N GLN A 323 -53.31 7.01 24.41
CA GLN A 323 -53.47 6.29 23.14
C GLN A 323 -54.04 4.88 23.34
N VAL A 324 -53.59 4.17 24.36
CA VAL A 324 -54.09 2.83 24.68
C VAL A 324 -55.52 2.90 25.21
N GLN A 325 -55.87 3.87 26.05
CA GLN A 325 -57.24 4.08 26.51
C GLN A 325 -58.20 4.42 25.35
N GLY A 326 -57.78 5.30 24.44
CA GLY A 326 -58.56 5.62 23.24
C GLY A 326 -58.80 4.38 22.37
N SER A 327 -57.75 3.60 22.14
CA SER A 327 -57.84 2.36 21.35
C SER A 327 -58.71 1.29 22.04
N LEU A 328 -58.67 1.21 23.38
CA LEU A 328 -59.53 0.31 24.14
C LEU A 328 -61.01 0.68 24.02
N LEU A 329 -61.35 1.97 24.00
CA LEU A 329 -62.74 2.41 23.81
C LEU A 329 -63.23 2.01 22.41
N THR A 330 -62.44 2.26 21.37
CA THR A 330 -62.75 1.87 19.99
C THR A 330 -62.87 0.35 19.82
N LEU A 331 -61.97 -0.42 20.41
CA LEU A 331 -62.03 -1.88 20.29
C LEU A 331 -63.18 -2.49 21.12
N CYS A 332 -63.56 -1.87 22.25
CA CYS A 332 -64.72 -2.30 23.04
C CYS A 332 -66.04 -2.10 22.28
N THR A 333 -66.17 -1.04 21.48
CA THR A 333 -67.38 -0.77 20.69
C THR A 333 -67.50 -1.70 19.48
N VAL A 334 -66.37 -2.12 18.89
CA VAL A 334 -66.36 -2.94 17.67
C VAL A 334 -66.45 -4.45 17.95
N TYR A 335 -65.74 -4.97 18.96
CA TYR A 335 -65.58 -6.42 19.18
C TYR A 335 -66.25 -6.96 20.45
N GLY A 336 -66.84 -6.08 21.27
CA GLY A 336 -67.35 -6.42 22.58
C GLY A 336 -66.23 -6.71 23.60
N SER A 337 -66.52 -6.49 24.88
CA SER A 337 -65.52 -6.47 25.97
C SER A 337 -64.77 -7.79 26.22
N ASN A 338 -65.17 -8.90 25.58
CA ASN A 338 -64.60 -10.23 25.80
C ASN A 338 -63.55 -10.68 24.73
N GLN A 339 -63.31 -9.91 23.66
CA GLN A 339 -62.39 -10.31 22.58
C GLN A 339 -61.06 -9.52 22.51
N LEU A 340 -60.75 -8.68 23.50
CA LEU A 340 -59.53 -7.87 23.49
C LEU A 340 -58.28 -8.74 23.74
N THR A 341 -57.48 -8.97 22.69
CA THR A 341 -56.15 -9.60 22.78
C THR A 341 -55.02 -8.58 22.78
N HIS A 342 -53.91 -8.89 23.46
CA HIS A 342 -52.69 -8.06 23.45
C HIS A 342 -52.22 -7.73 22.03
N GLN A 343 -52.31 -8.70 21.11
CA GLN A 343 -51.97 -8.52 19.70
C GLN A 343 -52.85 -7.48 18.99
N ALA A 344 -54.15 -7.41 19.31
CA ALA A 344 -55.06 -6.42 18.72
C ALA A 344 -54.73 -5.00 19.21
N LEU A 345 -54.34 -4.86 20.49
CA LEU A 345 -53.87 -3.57 21.03
C LEU A 345 -52.54 -3.11 20.41
N CYS A 346 -51.62 -4.05 20.16
CA CYS A 346 -50.36 -3.72 19.49
C CYS A 346 -50.53 -3.35 18.01
N GLN A 347 -51.60 -3.81 17.35
CA GLN A 347 -51.93 -3.42 15.97
C GLN A 347 -52.50 -1.99 15.92
N GLU A 348 -53.37 -1.62 16.85
CA GLU A 348 -53.95 -0.26 16.93
C GLU A 348 -52.95 0.78 17.45
N VAL A 349 -52.02 0.38 18.33
CA VAL A 349 -50.96 1.26 18.85
C VAL A 349 -49.58 0.68 18.56
N PRO A 350 -49.03 0.87 17.35
CA PRO A 350 -47.71 0.36 16.97
C PRO A 350 -46.56 0.89 17.85
N ALA A 351 -46.76 2.06 18.48
CA ALA A 351 -45.81 2.63 19.44
C ALA A 351 -45.56 1.70 20.64
N LEU A 352 -46.52 0.85 21.03
CA LEU A 352 -46.33 -0.15 22.09
C LEU A 352 -45.24 -1.17 21.73
N LEU A 353 -45.12 -1.57 20.45
CA LEU A 353 -44.09 -2.51 20.00
C LEU A 353 -42.68 -1.89 20.11
N GLN A 354 -42.55 -0.60 19.82
CA GLN A 354 -41.27 0.13 19.90
C GLN A 354 -40.76 0.28 21.33
N TYR A 355 -41.68 0.29 22.31
CA TYR A 355 -41.37 0.49 23.72
C TYR A 355 -41.51 -0.78 24.58
N ALA A 356 -41.85 -1.92 23.98
CA ALA A 356 -42.02 -3.20 24.67
C ALA A 356 -40.76 -3.60 25.48
N SER A 357 -39.56 -3.37 24.93
CA SER A 357 -38.30 -3.67 25.63
C SER A 357 -37.92 -2.65 26.72
N LYS A 358 -38.71 -1.59 26.88
CA LYS A 358 -38.47 -0.46 27.81
C LYS A 358 -39.67 -0.20 28.71
N LEU A 359 -40.57 -1.19 28.86
CA LEU A 359 -41.77 -1.13 29.72
C LEU A 359 -41.43 -0.83 31.19
N ASP A 360 -40.23 -1.17 31.66
CA ASP A 360 -39.77 -0.80 33.01
C ASP A 360 -39.65 0.71 33.24
N LYS A 361 -39.54 1.50 32.15
CA LYS A 361 -39.50 2.97 32.20
C LYS A 361 -40.88 3.61 32.01
N LEU A 362 -41.94 2.80 31.81
CA LEU A 362 -43.30 3.21 31.50
C LEU A 362 -44.31 2.52 32.46
N PRO A 363 -44.25 2.84 33.76
CA PRO A 363 -45.03 2.15 34.78
C PRO A 363 -46.56 2.28 34.60
N LEU A 364 -47.06 3.42 34.11
CA LEU A 364 -48.50 3.63 33.93
C LEU A 364 -49.04 2.82 32.75
N THR A 365 -48.31 2.79 31.63
CA THR A 365 -48.65 1.96 30.47
C THR A 365 -48.63 0.48 30.83
N ARG A 366 -47.62 0.03 31.60
CA ARG A 366 -47.54 -1.36 32.09
C ARG A 366 -48.73 -1.74 32.97
N GLN A 367 -49.09 -0.91 33.95
CA GLN A 367 -50.23 -1.17 34.83
C GLN A 367 -51.56 -1.22 34.06
N LEU A 368 -51.74 -0.37 33.04
CA LEU A 368 -52.94 -0.38 32.19
C LEU A 368 -53.05 -1.69 31.40
N LEU A 369 -51.94 -2.13 30.77
CA LEU A 369 -51.90 -3.38 30.03
C LEU A 369 -52.18 -4.59 30.94
N GLU A 370 -51.57 -4.63 32.14
CA GLU A 370 -51.82 -5.69 33.12
C GLU A 370 -53.30 -5.71 33.56
N ARG A 371 -53.92 -4.56 33.86
CA ARG A 371 -55.35 -4.51 34.24
C ARG A 371 -56.28 -5.00 33.13
N CYS A 372 -55.99 -4.64 31.88
CA CYS A 372 -56.81 -5.01 30.74
C CYS A 372 -56.66 -6.48 30.35
N LEU A 373 -55.46 -7.05 30.49
CA LEU A 373 -55.16 -8.43 30.11
C LEU A 373 -55.42 -9.44 31.24
N VAL A 374 -55.32 -9.04 32.52
CA VAL A 374 -55.59 -9.91 33.69
C VAL A 374 -57.08 -10.20 33.88
N ARG A 375 -57.99 -9.35 33.38
CA ARG A 375 -59.45 -9.61 33.38
C ARG A 375 -59.85 -10.94 32.71
N ARG A 376 -58.95 -11.59 31.96
CA ARG A 376 -59.14 -12.95 31.41
C ARG A 376 -58.78 -14.09 32.38
N ARG A 377 -57.84 -13.91 33.32
CA ARG A 377 -57.38 -15.02 34.19
C ARG A 377 -58.41 -15.43 35.25
N THR A 378 -59.25 -14.49 35.71
CA THR A 378 -60.20 -14.76 36.81
C THR A 378 -61.56 -15.29 36.36
N ARG A 379 -61.84 -15.39 35.05
CA ARG A 379 -63.13 -15.90 34.53
C ARG A 379 -63.12 -17.38 34.15
N ASN A 380 -61.95 -18.04 34.15
CA ASN A 380 -61.80 -19.45 33.77
C ASN A 380 -61.62 -20.41 34.97
N THR A 381 -61.91 -19.96 36.19
CA THR A 381 -61.91 -20.79 37.40
C THR A 381 -63.27 -20.74 38.08
N ARG A 382 -64.17 -21.65 37.70
CA ARG A 382 -65.22 -22.21 38.56
C ARG A 382 -65.32 -23.71 38.23
N PRO A 383 -65.53 -24.55 39.26
CA PRO A 383 -65.17 -25.97 39.29
C PRO A 383 -65.85 -26.83 38.22
#